data_AF-A0A849WTD0-F1
#
_entry.id   AF-A0A849WTD0-F1
#
_cell.length_a   1.000
_cell.length_b   1.000
_cell.length_c   1.000
_cell.angle_alpha   90.00
_cell.angle_beta   90.00
_cell.angle_gamma   90.00
#
_symmetry.space_group_name_H-M   'P 1'
#
loop_
_entity.id
_entity.type
_entity.pdbx_description
1 polymer ?
#
loop_
_entity_poly.entity_id
_entity_poly.type
_entity_poly.pdbx_seq_one_letter_code
_entity_poly.pdbx_strand_id
1 'polypeptide(L)'
;MKNLRRQLLINPGFQIRFAFLFTATVLAFCLVTAGFCLGMFELMQGNPFFRQHQEALQALQGIRRDLVLILFVVFTLIGTVCFVIALYHSHRIAGPLYKLRLAMISLQQGVLDHHIQFRQKDNFPEMADGFNAMADAIFIRRRRDFERLASVTPKLERLRGSLQGEEQAIAHEVLNAVTELSRDSQRRQ
;
A
#
# COMPACT_ATOMS: atom_id res chain seq x y z
N MET A 1 -10.60 -24.52 10.58
CA MET A 1 -10.09 -23.68 9.48
C MET A 1 -10.79 -22.33 9.51
N LYS A 2 -10.14 -21.28 10.05
CA LYS A 2 -10.72 -19.93 10.16
C LYS A 2 -10.85 -19.33 8.76
N ASN A 3 -12.08 -19.07 8.32
CA ASN A 3 -12.37 -18.46 7.02
C ASN A 3 -11.76 -17.05 6.95
N LEU A 4 -10.58 -16.92 6.33
CA LEU A 4 -9.82 -15.66 6.17
C LEU A 4 -10.44 -14.66 5.18
N ARG A 5 -11.64 -14.92 4.65
CA ARG A 5 -12.31 -14.03 3.67
C ARG A 5 -12.89 -12.75 4.30
N ARG A 6 -12.83 -12.57 5.63
CA ARG A 6 -13.45 -11.44 6.36
C ARG A 6 -12.52 -10.72 7.36
N GLN A 7 -11.21 -10.70 7.17
CA GLN A 7 -10.36 -9.81 7.98
C GLN A 7 -10.38 -8.39 7.40
N LEU A 8 -11.16 -7.49 8.01
CA LEU A 8 -11.24 -6.07 7.65
C LEU A 8 -9.90 -5.32 7.90
N LEU A 9 -9.07 -5.84 8.81
CA LEU A 9 -7.77 -5.28 9.16
C LEU A 9 -6.66 -6.17 8.58
N ILE A 10 -6.16 -5.83 7.38
CA ILE A 10 -5.03 -6.54 6.75
C ILE A 10 -3.71 -5.95 7.25
N ASN A 11 -3.66 -4.63 7.43
CA ASN A 11 -2.50 -3.92 7.97
C ASN A 11 -2.96 -2.83 8.96
N PRO A 12 -3.21 -3.18 10.23
CA PRO A 12 -3.81 -2.26 11.20
C PRO A 12 -2.91 -1.04 11.46
N GLY A 13 -1.58 -1.19 11.34
CA GLY A 13 -0.64 -0.09 11.53
C GLY A 13 -0.83 1.03 10.50
N PHE A 14 -0.93 0.69 9.21
CA PHE A 14 -1.18 1.67 8.17
C PHE A 14 -2.58 2.29 8.28
N GLN A 15 -3.59 1.46 8.50
CA GLN A 15 -4.99 1.90 8.52
C GLN A 15 -5.29 2.86 9.68
N ILE A 16 -4.78 2.57 10.89
CA ILE A 16 -4.94 3.45 12.06
C ILE A 16 -4.19 4.76 11.86
N ARG A 17 -2.95 4.72 11.35
CA ARG A 17 -2.17 5.92 11.06
C ARG A 17 -2.87 6.82 10.04
N PHE A 18 -3.38 6.24 8.95
CA PHE A 18 -4.12 6.97 7.93
C PHE A 18 -5.41 7.57 8.48
N ALA A 19 -6.22 6.77 9.18
CA ALA A 19 -7.49 7.23 9.76
C ALA A 19 -7.28 8.35 10.79
N PHE A 20 -6.27 8.21 11.65
CA PHE A 20 -5.93 9.23 12.63
C PHE A 20 -5.45 10.52 11.97
N LEU A 21 -4.53 10.44 11.00
CA LEU A 21 -4.02 11.61 10.29
C LEU A 21 -5.15 12.36 9.56
N PHE A 22 -5.99 11.64 8.82
CA PHE A 22 -7.14 12.22 8.11
C PHE A 22 -8.12 12.90 9.07
N THR A 23 -8.47 12.22 10.16
CA THR A 23 -9.40 12.76 11.18
C THR A 23 -8.80 13.97 11.88
N ALA A 24 -7.50 13.95 12.18
CA ALA A 24 -6.80 15.07 12.80
C ALA A 24 -6.79 16.31 11.89
N THR A 25 -6.61 16.14 10.57
CA THR A 25 -6.69 17.27 9.62
C THR A 25 -8.09 17.88 9.58
N VAL A 26 -9.15 17.05 9.58
CA VAL A 26 -10.54 17.54 9.61
C VAL A 26 -10.82 18.27 10.93
N LEU A 27 -10.43 17.68 12.07
CA LEU A 27 -10.62 18.31 13.37
C LEU A 27 -9.81 19.60 13.52
N ALA A 28 -8.61 19.69 12.95
CA ALA A 28 -7.83 20.93 12.94
C ALA A 28 -8.60 22.05 12.21
N PHE A 29 -9.21 21.75 11.06
CA PHE A 29 -10.05 22.71 10.36
C PHE A 29 -11.28 23.12 11.19
N CYS A 30 -11.95 22.15 11.83
CA CYS A 30 -13.05 22.42 12.76
C CYS A 30 -12.61 23.34 13.92
N LEU A 31 -11.43 23.12 14.51
CA LEU A 31 -10.90 23.94 15.59
C LEU A 31 -10.61 25.38 15.12
N VAL A 32 -10.09 25.56 13.91
CA VAL A 32 -9.90 26.91 13.32
C VAL A 32 -11.24 27.62 13.18
N THR A 33 -12.27 26.96 12.65
CA THR A 33 -13.62 27.53 12.54
C THR A 33 -14.22 27.86 13.91
N ALA A 34 -14.08 26.96 14.90
CA ALA A 34 -14.56 27.22 16.26
C ALA A 34 -13.83 28.42 16.90
N GLY A 35 -12.52 28.51 16.74
CA GLY A 35 -11.72 29.64 17.22
C GLY A 35 -12.19 30.96 16.59
N PHE A 36 -12.44 30.96 15.28
CA PHE A 36 -13.00 32.12 14.58
C PHE A 36 -14.37 32.53 15.13
N CYS A 37 -15.30 31.58 15.29
CA CYS A 37 -16.62 31.84 15.85
C CYS A 37 -16.56 32.40 17.28
N LEU A 38 -15.72 31.82 18.14
CA LEU A 38 -15.56 32.29 19.52
C LEU A 38 -14.89 33.67 19.58
N GLY A 39 -13.88 33.93 18.74
CA GLY A 39 -13.26 35.25 18.62
C GLY A 39 -14.24 36.32 18.16
N MET A 40 -15.16 35.99 17.25
CA MET A 40 -16.25 36.88 16.85
C MET A 40 -17.17 37.24 18.04
N PHE A 41 -17.49 36.28 18.91
CA PHE A 41 -18.27 36.56 20.12
C PHE A 41 -17.52 37.50 21.08
N GLU A 42 -16.21 37.34 21.23
CA GLU A 42 -15.39 38.22 22.08
C GLU A 42 -15.34 39.66 21.54
N LEU A 43 -15.21 39.81 20.21
CA LEU A 43 -15.31 41.11 19.53
C LEU A 43 -16.68 41.77 19.77
N MET A 44 -17.78 41.01 19.69
CA MET A 44 -19.12 41.54 19.97
C MET A 44 -19.29 41.98 21.42
N GLN A 45 -18.80 41.20 22.39
CA GLN A 45 -18.86 41.56 23.82
C GLN A 45 -18.00 42.79 24.16
N GLY A 46 -16.93 43.03 23.41
CA GLY A 46 -16.09 44.23 23.54
C GLY A 46 -16.72 45.51 22.99
N ASN A 47 -17.76 45.40 22.16
CA ASN A 47 -18.36 46.55 21.49
C ASN A 47 -19.19 47.41 22.47
N PRO A 48 -19.06 48.75 22.45
CA PRO A 48 -19.76 49.65 23.38
C PRO A 48 -21.28 49.47 23.40
N PHE A 49 -21.89 49.15 22.25
CA PHE A 49 -23.33 48.91 22.13
C PHE A 49 -23.79 47.78 23.06
N PHE A 50 -23.10 46.64 23.06
CA PHE A 50 -23.46 45.50 23.90
C PHE A 50 -23.09 45.70 25.37
N ARG A 51 -22.08 46.52 25.68
CA ARG A 51 -21.72 46.85 27.07
C ARG A 51 -22.75 47.76 27.74
N GLN A 52 -23.42 48.61 26.97
CA GLN A 52 -24.45 49.51 27.50
C GLN A 52 -25.78 48.78 27.75
N HIS A 53 -26.02 47.65 27.08
CA HIS A 53 -27.23 46.84 27.21
C HIS A 53 -26.97 45.52 27.92
N GLN A 54 -27.10 45.51 29.25
CA GLN A 54 -26.76 44.35 30.09
C GLN A 54 -27.58 43.10 29.76
N GLU A 55 -28.84 43.24 29.37
CA GLU A 55 -29.68 42.12 28.92
C GLU A 55 -29.17 41.49 27.62
N ALA A 56 -28.71 42.32 26.67
CA ALA A 56 -28.15 41.85 25.40
C ALA A 56 -26.81 41.10 25.63
N LEU A 57 -26.01 41.54 26.59
CA LEU A 57 -24.76 40.87 26.95
C LEU A 57 -25.02 39.47 27.57
N GLN A 58 -26.02 39.36 28.44
CA GLN A 58 -26.41 38.07 29.03
C GLN A 58 -26.95 37.10 27.97
N ALA A 59 -27.78 37.59 27.04
CA ALA A 59 -28.26 36.79 25.91
C ALA A 59 -27.10 36.29 25.03
N LEU A 60 -26.14 37.16 24.69
CA LEU A 60 -24.94 36.78 23.93
C LEU A 60 -24.09 35.71 24.66
N GLN A 61 -23.95 35.81 25.97
CA GLN A 61 -23.22 34.81 26.76
C GLN A 61 -23.94 33.47 26.79
N GLY A 62 -25.28 33.47 26.88
CA GLY A 62 -26.11 32.27 26.76
C GLY A 62 -25.89 31.58 25.40
N ILE A 63 -26.02 32.33 24.31
CA ILE A 63 -25.80 31.83 22.95
C ILE A 63 -24.38 31.28 22.78
N ARG A 64 -23.36 31.95 23.34
CA ARG A 64 -21.97 31.45 23.31
C ARG A 64 -21.84 30.10 24.01
N ARG A 65 -22.46 29.92 25.18
CA ARG A 65 -22.40 28.63 25.92
C ARG A 65 -23.08 27.51 25.12
N ASP A 66 -24.25 27.78 24.57
CA ASP A 66 -24.98 26.83 23.75
C ASP A 66 -24.19 26.47 22.49
N LEU A 67 -23.56 27.46 21.85
CA LEU A 67 -22.69 27.25 20.70
C LEU A 67 -21.51 26.33 21.05
N VAL A 68 -20.83 26.52 22.19
CA VAL A 68 -19.73 25.66 22.61
C VAL A 68 -20.19 24.21 22.81
N LEU A 69 -21.34 24.01 23.45
CA LEU A 69 -21.92 22.66 23.64
C LEU A 69 -22.27 22.02 22.29
N ILE A 70 -22.91 22.77 21.39
CA ILE A 70 -23.25 22.31 20.04
C ILE A 70 -21.99 21.95 19.25
N LEU A 71 -20.97 22.82 19.25
CA LEU A 71 -19.71 22.57 18.57
C LEU A 71 -19.02 21.31 19.11
N PHE A 72 -19.00 21.11 20.43
CA PHE A 72 -18.41 19.92 21.04
C PHE A 72 -19.12 18.63 20.56
N VAL A 73 -20.46 18.60 20.60
CA VAL A 73 -21.24 17.45 20.14
C VAL A 73 -21.03 17.20 18.65
N VAL A 74 -21.10 18.25 17.83
CA VAL A 74 -20.93 18.16 16.37
C VAL A 74 -19.52 17.71 16.01
N PHE A 75 -18.47 18.23 16.65
CA PHE A 75 -17.09 17.86 16.35
C PHE A 75 -16.79 16.42 16.77
N THR A 76 -17.34 15.96 17.90
CA THR A 76 -17.22 14.57 18.35
C THR A 76 -17.88 13.62 17.36
N LEU A 77 -19.06 13.98 16.86
CA LEU A 77 -19.78 13.21 15.85
C LEU A 77 -19.02 13.18 14.51
N ILE A 78 -18.60 14.34 14.01
CA ILE A 78 -17.81 14.45 12.77
C ILE A 78 -16.50 13.66 12.89
N GLY A 79 -15.76 13.82 13.99
CA GLY A 79 -14.51 13.11 14.22
C GLY A 79 -14.71 11.59 14.19
N THR A 80 -15.77 11.10 14.84
CA THR A 80 -16.11 9.66 14.86
C THR A 80 -16.48 9.16 13.46
N VAL A 81 -17.35 9.87 12.76
CA VAL A 81 -17.79 9.51 11.40
C VAL A 81 -16.62 9.53 10.42
N CYS A 82 -15.79 10.58 10.43
CA CYS A 82 -14.60 10.70 9.61
C CYS A 82 -13.61 9.56 9.89
N PHE A 83 -13.38 9.21 11.16
CA PHE A 83 -12.49 8.12 11.53
C PHE A 83 -12.99 6.78 10.98
N VAL A 84 -14.28 6.48 11.12
CA VAL A 84 -14.89 5.24 10.61
C VAL A 84 -14.81 5.18 9.09
N ILE A 85 -15.13 6.28 8.39
CA ILE A 85 -15.04 6.37 6.93
C ILE A 85 -13.61 6.18 6.47
N ALA A 86 -12.64 6.86 7.10
CA ALA A 86 -11.23 6.76 6.75
C ALA A 86 -10.70 5.34 6.97
N LEU A 87 -11.07 4.70 8.07
CA LEU A 87 -10.73 3.30 8.35
C LEU A 87 -11.28 2.38 7.25
N TYR A 88 -12.57 2.53 6.90
CA TYR A 88 -13.21 1.74 5.86
C TYR A 88 -12.56 1.93 4.48
N HIS A 89 -12.30 3.17 4.08
CA HIS A 89 -11.65 3.47 2.80
C HIS A 89 -10.20 2.99 2.74
N SER A 90 -9.46 3.09 3.86
CA SER A 90 -8.07 2.63 3.93
C SER A 90 -7.93 1.12 3.65
N HIS A 91 -8.98 0.32 3.86
CA HIS A 91 -8.98 -1.11 3.51
C HIS A 91 -8.78 -1.34 2.01
N ARG A 92 -9.40 -0.50 1.16
CA ARG A 92 -9.30 -0.60 -0.30
C ARG A 92 -7.91 -0.26 -0.84
N ILE A 93 -7.04 0.31 0.00
CA ILE A 93 -5.63 0.60 -0.29
C ILE A 93 -4.73 -0.48 0.33
N ALA A 94 -4.93 -0.77 1.62
CA ALA A 94 -4.05 -1.67 2.37
C ALA A 94 -4.09 -3.12 1.85
N GLY A 95 -5.26 -3.60 1.41
CA GLY A 95 -5.41 -4.96 0.88
C GLY A 95 -4.58 -5.22 -0.38
N PRO A 96 -4.74 -4.40 -1.43
CA PRO A 96 -3.93 -4.49 -2.66
C PRO A 96 -2.43 -4.41 -2.40
N LEU A 97 -1.99 -3.44 -1.61
CA LEU A 97 -0.57 -3.26 -1.31
C LEU A 97 0.02 -4.44 -0.54
N TYR A 98 -0.76 -5.04 0.38
CA TYR A 98 -0.33 -6.24 1.08
C TYR A 98 -0.21 -7.44 0.12
N LYS A 99 -1.17 -7.64 -0.77
CA LYS A 99 -1.09 -8.68 -1.81
C LYS A 99 0.11 -8.46 -2.74
N LEU A 100 0.33 -7.24 -3.19
CA LEU A 100 1.47 -6.88 -4.03
C LEU A 100 2.79 -7.19 -3.32
N ARG A 101 2.93 -6.81 -2.03
CA ARG A 101 4.11 -7.14 -1.23
C ARG A 101 4.35 -8.64 -1.16
N LEU A 102 3.32 -9.45 -0.92
CA LEU A 102 3.46 -10.90 -0.89
C LEU A 102 3.92 -11.44 -2.25
N ALA A 103 3.36 -10.93 -3.34
CA ALA A 103 3.74 -11.31 -4.70
C ALA A 103 5.20 -10.98 -5.01
N MET A 104 5.67 -9.80 -4.60
CA MET A 104 7.08 -9.40 -4.74
C MET A 104 8.01 -10.32 -3.96
N ILE A 105 7.64 -10.76 -2.75
CA ILE A 105 8.41 -11.72 -1.95
C ILE A 105 8.46 -13.09 -2.66
N SER A 106 7.34 -13.56 -3.19
CA SER A 106 7.30 -14.82 -3.97
C SER A 106 8.16 -14.73 -5.23
N LEU A 107 8.10 -13.61 -5.96
CA LEU A 107 8.93 -13.36 -7.13
C LEU A 107 10.42 -13.34 -6.78
N GLN A 108 10.80 -12.72 -5.66
CA GLN A 108 12.17 -12.71 -5.15
C GLN A 108 12.70 -14.12 -4.87
N GLN A 109 11.83 -15.04 -4.43
CA GLN A 109 12.16 -16.44 -4.20
C GLN A 109 12.27 -17.26 -5.50
N GLY A 110 11.97 -16.65 -6.65
CA GLY A 110 12.05 -17.29 -7.97
C GLY A 110 10.74 -17.91 -8.45
N VAL A 111 9.64 -17.74 -7.72
CA VAL A 111 8.30 -18.18 -8.13
C VAL A 111 7.76 -17.20 -9.17
N LEU A 112 7.82 -17.60 -10.44
CA LEU A 112 7.52 -16.73 -11.59
C LEU A 112 6.13 -16.94 -12.18
N ASP A 113 5.46 -18.04 -11.85
CA ASP A 113 4.13 -18.38 -12.39
C ASP A 113 2.97 -17.86 -11.50
N HIS A 114 3.23 -16.81 -10.73
CA HIS A 114 2.23 -16.26 -9.81
C HIS A 114 1.71 -14.91 -10.28
N HIS A 115 0.55 -14.95 -10.96
CA HIS A 115 -0.24 -13.75 -11.22
C HIS A 115 -1.05 -13.33 -10.00
N ILE A 116 -1.21 -12.02 -9.82
CA ILE A 116 -2.06 -11.44 -8.79
C ILE A 116 -3.24 -10.71 -9.41
N GLN A 117 -4.36 -10.70 -8.67
CA GLN A 117 -5.53 -9.89 -8.99
C GLN A 117 -6.06 -9.23 -7.72
N PHE A 118 -6.41 -7.95 -7.86
CA PHE A 118 -7.09 -7.18 -6.82
C PHE A 118 -8.60 -7.31 -6.97
N ARG A 119 -9.35 -6.97 -5.91
CA ARG A 119 -10.82 -7.01 -5.97
C ARG A 119 -11.32 -5.87 -6.87
N GLN A 120 -12.50 -6.01 -7.45
CA GLN A 120 -13.07 -4.98 -8.34
C GLN A 120 -13.17 -3.59 -7.71
N LYS A 121 -13.35 -3.52 -6.38
CA LYS A 121 -13.42 -2.27 -5.62
C LYS A 121 -12.06 -1.85 -5.07
N ASP A 122 -10.99 -2.60 -5.24
CA ASP A 122 -9.71 -2.19 -4.71
C ASP A 122 -9.10 -1.05 -5.51
N ASN A 123 -8.26 -0.24 -4.86
CA ASN A 123 -7.51 0.81 -5.54
C ASN A 123 -6.29 0.22 -6.26
N PHE A 124 -5.82 0.93 -7.28
CA PHE A 124 -4.63 0.62 -8.07
C PHE A 124 -4.66 -0.74 -8.81
N PRO A 125 -5.76 -1.10 -9.51
CA PRO A 125 -5.78 -2.34 -10.31
C PRO A 125 -4.61 -2.43 -11.30
N GLU A 126 -4.17 -1.31 -11.85
CA GLU A 126 -3.03 -1.20 -12.76
C GLU A 126 -1.70 -1.69 -12.17
N MET A 127 -1.55 -1.68 -10.84
CA MET A 127 -0.35 -2.24 -10.19
C MET A 127 -0.33 -3.77 -10.25
N ALA A 128 -1.50 -4.43 -10.21
CA ALA A 128 -1.58 -5.87 -10.41
C ALA A 128 -1.19 -6.21 -11.86
N ASP A 129 -1.73 -5.47 -12.83
CA ASP A 129 -1.41 -5.66 -14.25
C ASP A 129 0.07 -5.43 -14.54
N GLY A 130 0.65 -4.35 -14.01
CA GLY A 130 2.07 -4.06 -14.14
C GLY A 130 2.97 -5.10 -13.51
N PHE A 131 2.61 -5.61 -12.32
CA PHE A 131 3.35 -6.70 -11.68
C PHE A 131 3.29 -7.99 -12.50
N ASN A 132 2.10 -8.35 -12.98
CA ASN A 132 1.87 -9.53 -13.81
C ASN A 132 2.70 -9.48 -15.10
N ALA A 133 2.63 -8.36 -15.82
CA ALA A 133 3.43 -8.16 -17.03
C ALA A 133 4.94 -8.23 -16.77
N MET A 134 5.40 -7.74 -15.62
CA MET A 134 6.81 -7.86 -15.21
C MET A 134 7.18 -9.32 -14.92
N ALA A 135 6.36 -10.06 -14.17
CA ALA A 135 6.59 -11.48 -13.89
C ALA A 135 6.64 -12.30 -15.19
N ASP A 136 5.71 -12.06 -16.11
CA ASP A 136 5.68 -12.69 -17.43
C ASP A 136 6.96 -12.39 -18.24
N ALA A 137 7.39 -11.13 -18.26
CA ALA A 137 8.60 -10.74 -18.97
C ALA A 137 9.85 -11.43 -18.40
N ILE A 138 9.94 -11.57 -17.08
CA ILE A 138 11.05 -12.29 -16.42
C ILE A 138 10.97 -13.78 -16.75
N PHE A 139 9.78 -14.38 -16.68
CA PHE A 139 9.56 -15.79 -17.01
C PHE A 139 9.95 -16.10 -18.46
N ILE A 140 9.51 -15.28 -19.42
CA ILE A 140 9.82 -15.44 -20.84
C ILE A 140 11.33 -15.30 -21.10
N ARG A 141 11.99 -14.30 -20.49
CA ARG A 141 13.44 -14.11 -20.62
C ARG A 141 14.20 -15.32 -20.08
N ARG A 142 13.84 -15.77 -18.87
CA ARG A 142 14.44 -16.94 -18.23
C ARG A 142 14.26 -18.20 -19.08
N ARG A 143 13.07 -18.44 -19.63
CA ARG A 143 12.81 -19.57 -20.54
C ARG A 143 13.67 -19.52 -21.80
N ARG A 144 13.80 -18.34 -22.41
CA ARG A 144 14.65 -18.14 -23.60
C ARG A 144 16.12 -18.41 -23.30
N ASP A 145 16.61 -17.98 -22.14
CA ASP A 145 17.98 -18.26 -21.72
C ASP A 145 18.21 -19.76 -21.54
N PHE A 146 17.23 -20.52 -21.03
CA PHE A 146 17.32 -21.99 -20.99
C PHE A 146 17.30 -22.65 -22.36
N GLU A 147 16.42 -22.21 -23.25
CA GLU A 147 16.38 -22.74 -24.62
C GLU A 147 17.72 -22.49 -25.34
N ARG A 148 18.36 -21.33 -25.09
CA ARG A 148 19.71 -21.03 -25.58
C ARG A 148 20.75 -21.98 -24.98
N LEU A 149 20.79 -22.15 -23.66
CA LEU A 149 21.72 -23.07 -22.99
C LEU A 149 21.55 -24.50 -23.53
N ALA A 150 20.31 -24.99 -23.61
CA ALA A 150 20.00 -26.32 -24.13
C ALA A 150 20.45 -26.52 -25.59
N SER A 151 20.43 -25.45 -26.40
CA SER A 151 20.93 -25.50 -27.79
C SER A 151 22.46 -25.51 -27.90
N VAL A 152 23.17 -24.99 -26.89
CA VAL A 152 24.63 -24.87 -26.85
C VAL A 152 25.29 -26.09 -26.22
N THR A 153 24.66 -26.71 -25.22
CA THR A 153 25.14 -27.95 -24.57
C THR A 153 25.57 -29.04 -25.58
N PRO A 154 24.78 -29.45 -26.58
CA PRO A 154 25.20 -30.49 -27.53
C PRO A 154 26.34 -30.04 -28.44
N LYS A 155 26.51 -28.73 -28.68
CA LYS A 155 27.65 -28.21 -29.45
C LYS A 155 28.94 -28.29 -28.64
N LEU A 156 28.87 -27.96 -27.34
CA LEU A 156 29.98 -28.10 -26.41
C LEU A 156 30.38 -29.57 -26.22
N GLU A 157 29.42 -30.50 -26.16
CA GLU A 157 29.71 -31.94 -26.09
C GLU A 157 30.48 -32.45 -27.32
N ARG A 158 30.09 -32.00 -28.52
CA ARG A 158 30.82 -32.32 -29.76
C ARG A 158 32.23 -31.74 -29.75
N LEU A 159 32.38 -30.47 -29.35
CA LEU A 159 33.69 -29.81 -29.28
C LEU A 159 34.62 -30.51 -28.29
N ARG A 160 34.14 -30.89 -27.10
CA ARG A 160 34.89 -31.67 -26.12
C ARG A 160 35.38 -33.00 -26.71
N GLY A 161 34.59 -33.65 -27.56
CA GLY A 161 34.97 -34.90 -28.23
C GLY A 161 36.11 -34.75 -29.25
N SER A 162 36.34 -33.54 -29.77
CA SER A 162 37.43 -33.25 -30.72
C SER A 162 38.71 -32.70 -30.09
N LEU A 163 38.69 -32.34 -28.80
CA LEU A 163 39.84 -31.78 -28.08
C LEU A 163 40.64 -32.88 -27.36
N GLN A 164 41.93 -32.61 -27.08
CA GLN A 164 42.82 -33.54 -26.36
C GLN A 164 43.59 -32.82 -25.24
N GLY A 165 44.01 -33.59 -24.23
CA GLY A 165 44.87 -33.08 -23.15
C GLY A 165 44.20 -31.99 -22.30
N GLU A 166 44.89 -30.87 -22.12
CA GLU A 166 44.49 -29.78 -21.23
C GLU A 166 43.23 -29.05 -21.73
N GLU A 167 43.07 -28.88 -23.05
CA GLU A 167 41.90 -28.22 -23.66
C GLU A 167 40.61 -29.03 -23.43
N GLN A 168 40.72 -30.37 -23.42
CA GLN A 168 39.60 -31.25 -23.15
C GLN A 168 39.14 -31.15 -21.70
N ALA A 169 40.07 -30.98 -20.76
CA ALA A 169 39.76 -30.80 -19.35
C ALA A 169 39.00 -29.48 -19.11
N ILE A 170 39.44 -28.38 -19.73
CA ILE A 170 38.76 -27.07 -19.68
C ILE A 170 37.35 -27.17 -20.27
N ALA A 171 37.20 -27.81 -21.43
CA ALA A 171 35.89 -28.01 -22.05
C ALA A 171 34.94 -28.85 -21.18
N HIS A 172 35.47 -29.82 -20.44
CA HIS A 172 34.71 -30.62 -19.48
C HIS A 172 34.21 -29.79 -18.29
N GLU A 173 35.06 -28.92 -17.73
CA GLU A 173 34.69 -28.01 -16.64
C GLU A 173 33.57 -27.05 -17.05
N VAL A 174 33.70 -26.41 -18.22
CA VAL A 174 32.68 -25.50 -18.77
C VAL A 174 31.36 -26.24 -19.00
N LEU A 175 31.42 -27.45 -19.57
CA LEU A 175 30.21 -28.25 -19.80
C LEU A 175 29.51 -28.60 -18.48
N ASN A 176 30.26 -28.98 -17.44
CA ASN A 176 29.68 -29.26 -16.12
C ASN A 176 29.02 -28.01 -15.52
N ALA A 177 29.68 -26.86 -15.55
CA ALA A 177 29.12 -25.59 -15.06
C ALA A 177 27.81 -25.20 -15.77
N VAL A 178 27.76 -25.32 -17.09
CA VAL A 178 26.55 -25.05 -17.89
C VAL A 178 25.42 -26.03 -17.56
N THR A 179 25.76 -27.30 -17.37
CA THR A 179 24.78 -28.35 -17.05
C THR A 179 24.23 -28.18 -15.63
N GLU A 180 25.07 -27.74 -14.69
CA GLU A 180 24.67 -27.44 -13.32
C GLU A 180 23.75 -26.22 -13.26
N LEU A 181 24.07 -25.13 -13.97
CA LEU A 181 23.21 -23.95 -14.14
C LEU A 181 21.82 -24.31 -14.71
N SER A 182 21.79 -25.23 -15.67
CA SER A 182 20.54 -25.73 -16.27
C SER A 182 19.71 -26.54 -15.25
N ARG A 183 20.35 -27.41 -14.47
CA ARG A 183 19.67 -28.26 -13.46
C ARG A 183 19.16 -27.47 -12.25
N ASP A 184 19.98 -26.58 -11.70
CA ASP A 184 19.61 -25.83 -10.48
C ASP A 184 18.40 -24.91 -10.73
N SER A 185 18.25 -24.49 -11.98
CA SER A 185 17.12 -23.68 -12.40
C SER A 185 15.85 -24.47 -12.70
N GLN A 186 15.94 -25.73 -13.15
CA GLN A 186 14.78 -26.61 -13.32
C GLN A 186 14.18 -27.05 -11.98
N ARG A 187 14.98 -27.13 -10.92
CA ARG A 187 14.50 -27.48 -9.56
C ARG A 187 13.68 -26.37 -8.89
N ARG A 188 13.73 -25.14 -9.42
CA ARG A 188 13.00 -23.97 -8.89
C ARG A 188 11.74 -23.62 -9.69
N GLN A 189 11.37 -24.45 -10.67
CA GLN A 189 10.06 -24.46 -11.33
C GLN A 189 9.11 -25.37 -10.55
#